data_AF-A0A5C9E928-F1
#
_entry.id   AF-A0A5C9E928-F1
#
_cell.length_a   1.000
_cell.length_b   1.000
_cell.length_c   1.000
_cell.angle_alpha   90.00
_cell.angle_beta   90.00
_cell.angle_gamma   90.00
#
_symmetry.space_group_name_H-M   'P 1'
#
loop_
_entity.id
_entity.type
_entity.pdbx_description
1 polymer ?
#
loop_
_entity_poly.entity_id
_entity_poly.type
_entity_poly.pdbx_seq_one_letter_code
_entity_poly.pdbx_strand_id
1 'polypeptide(L)'
;MRSENVIRVILKNDKLRKIRRNLRDLLKCAFEDKLKQLLREISECRKNGNEEKMDIKIKEHGNLISAKRSSTLGCGDDSEMLNGKNYCVSIQKARELGLDEERTKSDLDLVWIPILRQWICTECVKVYDWDNKDLWEELEKDSDVDWRELLKA
;
A
#
# COMPACT_ATOMS: atom_id res chain seq x y z
N MET A 1 2.86 -0.70 16.74
CA MET A 1 3.79 -1.84 16.62
C MET A 1 3.48 -2.57 15.32
N ARG A 2 4.42 -2.61 14.37
CA ARG A 2 4.32 -3.47 13.18
C ARG A 2 4.96 -4.81 13.56
N SER A 3 4.36 -5.92 13.13
CA SER A 3 4.90 -7.24 13.48
C SER A 3 6.14 -7.54 12.64
N GLU A 4 7.13 -8.14 13.27
CA GLU A 4 8.27 -8.79 12.61
C GLU A 4 7.85 -10.09 11.92
N ASN A 5 6.63 -10.57 12.18
CA ASN A 5 6.08 -11.76 11.58
C ASN A 5 5.13 -11.43 10.43
N VAL A 6 5.06 -12.36 9.48
CA VAL A 6 4.04 -12.35 8.42
C VAL A 6 2.66 -12.48 9.07
N ILE A 7 1.76 -11.52 8.80
CA ILE A 7 0.37 -11.55 9.32
C ILE A 7 -0.59 -11.66 8.14
N ARG A 8 -1.48 -12.64 8.17
CA ARG A 8 -2.56 -12.80 7.17
C ARG A 8 -3.88 -12.31 7.75
N VAL A 9 -4.56 -11.41 7.02
CA VAL A 9 -5.90 -10.93 7.36
C VAL A 9 -6.88 -11.45 6.31
N ILE A 10 -7.47 -12.61 6.58
CA ILE A 10 -8.43 -13.30 5.71
C ILE A 10 -9.80 -13.30 6.38
N LEU A 11 -10.78 -12.68 5.73
CA LEU A 11 -12.15 -12.62 6.26
C LEU A 11 -13.02 -13.68 5.57
N LYS A 12 -13.34 -14.75 6.30
CA LYS A 12 -14.21 -15.83 5.81
C LYS A 12 -15.70 -15.49 5.82
N ASN A 13 -16.10 -14.47 6.58
CA ASN A 13 -17.51 -14.09 6.77
C ASN A 13 -17.91 -12.94 5.83
N ASP A 14 -18.96 -13.13 5.04
CA ASP A 14 -19.41 -12.14 4.06
C ASP A 14 -19.88 -10.81 4.66
N LYS A 15 -20.46 -10.82 5.87
CA LYS A 15 -20.82 -9.58 6.57
C LYS A 15 -19.58 -8.79 6.93
N LEU A 16 -18.52 -9.46 7.43
CA LEU A 16 -17.25 -8.81 7.75
C LEU A 16 -16.54 -8.30 6.49
N ARG A 17 -16.59 -9.05 5.38
CA ARG A 17 -16.07 -8.57 4.08
C ARG A 17 -16.79 -7.32 3.61
N LYS A 18 -18.12 -7.28 3.74
CA LYS A 18 -18.92 -6.08 3.41
C LYS A 18 -18.52 -4.88 4.27
N ILE A 19 -18.36 -5.08 5.58
CA ILE A 19 -17.90 -4.02 6.49
C ILE A 19 -16.50 -3.52 6.10
N ARG A 20 -15.55 -4.44 5.85
CA ARG A 20 -14.20 -4.10 5.41
C ARG A 20 -14.20 -3.26 4.13
N ARG A 21 -14.98 -3.66 3.12
CA ARG A 21 -15.11 -2.90 1.87
C ARG A 21 -15.58 -1.48 2.14
N ASN A 22 -16.72 -1.34 2.84
CA ASN A 22 -17.29 -0.03 3.15
C ASN A 22 -16.30 0.87 3.90
N LEU A 23 -15.57 0.32 4.89
CA LEU A 23 -14.56 1.08 5.63
C LEU A 23 -13.38 1.49 4.73
N ARG A 24 -12.90 0.59 3.87
CA ARG A 24 -11.81 0.91 2.93
C ARG A 24 -12.23 1.94 1.90
N ASP A 25 -13.44 1.84 1.36
CA ASP A 25 -13.99 2.80 0.40
C ASP A 25 -14.06 4.20 1.04
N LEU A 26 -14.62 4.28 2.25
CA LEU A 26 -14.67 5.53 3.02
C LEU A 26 -13.28 6.13 3.25
N LEU A 27 -12.32 5.31 3.69
CA LEU A 27 -10.96 5.76 3.96
C LEU A 27 -10.19 6.15 2.69
N LYS A 28 -10.45 5.47 1.56
CA LYS A 28 -9.89 5.85 0.26
C LYS A 28 -10.42 7.21 -0.19
N CYS A 29 -11.73 7.44 -0.11
CA CYS A 29 -12.32 8.74 -0.41
C CYS A 29 -11.70 9.84 0.46
N ALA A 30 -11.63 9.62 1.78
CA ALA A 30 -11.02 10.58 2.70
C ALA A 30 -9.53 10.85 2.41
N PHE A 31 -8.79 9.81 2.03
CA PHE A 31 -7.39 9.92 1.60
C PHE A 31 -7.26 10.78 0.34
N GLU A 32 -8.06 10.51 -0.69
CA GLU A 32 -8.02 11.23 -1.96
C GLU A 32 -8.43 12.70 -1.80
N ASP A 33 -9.46 12.96 -1.00
CA ASP A 33 -9.89 14.32 -0.69
C ASP A 33 -8.80 15.10 0.03
N LYS A 34 -8.13 14.48 1.01
CA LYS A 34 -7.02 15.11 1.70
C LYS A 34 -5.82 15.34 0.78
N LEU A 35 -5.53 14.40 -0.12
CA LEU A 35 -4.45 14.55 -1.09
C LEU A 35 -4.72 15.72 -2.05
N LYS A 36 -5.94 15.82 -2.58
CA LYS A 36 -6.38 16.93 -3.44
C LYS A 36 -6.31 18.27 -2.70
N GLN A 37 -6.72 18.30 -1.43
CA GLN A 37 -6.60 19.49 -0.58
C GLN A 37 -5.14 19.93 -0.45
N LEU A 38 -4.23 19.01 -0.12
CA LEU A 38 -2.81 19.33 0.03
C LEU A 38 -2.20 19.86 -1.26
N LEU A 39 -2.53 19.28 -2.42
CA LEU A 39 -2.07 19.78 -3.72
C LEU A 39 -2.56 21.20 -4.02
N ARG A 40 -3.80 21.53 -3.66
CA ARG A 40 -4.33 22.90 -3.78
C ARG A 40 -3.56 23.86 -2.86
N GLU A 41 -3.36 23.49 -1.60
CA GLU A 41 -2.62 24.30 -0.62
C GLU A 41 -1.17 24.55 -1.06
N ILE A 42 -0.48 23.54 -1.62
CA ILE A 42 0.86 23.69 -2.20
C ILE A 42 0.84 24.69 -3.36
N SER A 43 -0.12 24.56 -4.27
CA SER A 43 -0.27 25.47 -5.42
C SER A 43 -0.50 26.92 -4.97
N GLU A 44 -1.32 27.14 -3.94
CA GLU A 44 -1.57 28.46 -3.36
C GLU A 44 -0.33 29.04 -2.69
N CYS A 45 0.41 28.25 -1.90
CA CYS A 45 1.65 28.70 -1.28
C CYS A 45 2.68 29.12 -2.33
N ARG A 46 2.78 28.37 -3.44
CA ARG A 46 3.66 28.69 -4.57
C ARG A 46 3.29 30.03 -5.22
N LYS A 47 2.00 30.30 -5.42
CA LYS A 47 1.52 31.58 -5.98
C LYS A 47 1.80 32.76 -5.05
N ASN A 48 1.73 32.52 -3.74
CA ASN A 48 1.91 33.55 -2.72
C ASN A 48 3.38 33.73 -2.27
N GLY A 49 4.32 32.94 -2.81
CA GLY A 49 5.74 33.00 -2.44
C GLY A 49 6.03 32.57 -0.99
N ASN A 50 5.14 31.80 -0.36
CA ASN A 50 5.33 31.34 1.02
C ASN A 50 6.01 29.96 1.04
N GLU A 51 7.34 29.97 0.96
CA GLU A 51 8.17 28.77 0.88
C GLU A 51 8.06 27.88 2.12
N GLU A 52 8.11 28.46 3.32
CA GLU A 52 8.01 27.70 4.58
C GLU A 52 6.71 26.90 4.67
N LYS A 53 5.57 27.54 4.36
CA LYS A 53 4.27 26.86 4.36
C LYS A 53 4.19 25.81 3.24
N MET A 54 4.79 26.08 2.09
CA MET A 54 4.85 25.11 0.99
C MET A 54 5.60 23.84 1.40
N ASP A 55 6.76 23.97 2.04
CA ASP A 55 7.57 22.84 2.49
C ASP A 55 6.83 21.96 3.52
N ILE A 56 6.12 22.60 4.46
CA ILE A 56 5.25 21.89 5.40
C ILE A 56 4.21 21.04 4.65
N LYS A 57 3.56 21.60 3.63
CA LYS A 57 2.53 20.91 2.86
C LYS A 57 3.07 19.81 1.96
N ILE A 58 4.25 19.99 1.39
CA ILE A 58 4.97 18.94 0.66
C ILE A 58 5.29 17.78 1.60
N LYS A 59 5.75 18.07 2.82
CA LYS A 59 6.03 17.06 3.84
C LYS A 59 4.76 16.33 4.29
N GLU A 60 3.66 17.05 4.53
CA GLU A 60 2.35 16.45 4.83
C GLU A 60 1.89 15.52 3.69
N HIS A 61 2.03 15.94 2.43
CA HIS A 61 1.72 15.13 1.26
C HIS A 61 2.56 13.85 1.21
N GLY A 62 3.88 13.96 1.40
CA GLY A 62 4.79 12.82 1.45
C GLY A 62 4.43 11.83 2.57
N ASN A 63 4.12 12.35 3.76
CA ASN A 63 3.69 11.53 4.90
C ASN A 63 2.39 10.80 4.61
N LEU A 64 1.41 11.45 3.98
CA LEU A 64 0.13 10.86 3.62
C LEU A 64 0.30 9.71 2.61
N ILE A 65 1.11 9.92 1.57
CA ILE A 65 1.45 8.88 0.58
C ILE A 65 2.16 7.70 1.24
N SER A 66 3.14 7.96 2.10
CA SER A 66 3.87 6.94 2.86
C SER A 66 2.93 6.13 3.78
N ALA A 67 2.00 6.81 4.46
CA ALA A 67 0.98 6.17 5.28
C ALA A 67 0.09 5.24 4.45
N LYS A 68 -0.37 5.68 3.26
CA LYS A 68 -1.17 4.82 2.35
C LYS A 68 -0.41 3.56 1.94
N ARG A 69 0.86 3.68 1.53
CA ARG A 69 1.69 2.53 1.10
C ARG A 69 1.85 1.44 2.15
N SER A 70 1.80 1.83 3.43
CA SER A 70 1.94 0.90 4.56
C SER A 70 0.60 0.61 5.27
N SER A 71 -0.51 1.00 4.65
CA SER A 71 -1.87 0.77 5.17
C SER A 71 -2.53 -0.45 4.54
N THR A 72 -3.66 -0.87 5.11
CA THR A 72 -4.50 -1.95 4.58
C THR A 72 -5.48 -1.45 3.50
N LEU A 73 -5.31 -0.23 2.97
CA LEU A 73 -6.20 0.37 1.97
C LEU A 73 -6.00 -0.19 0.56
N GLY A 74 -4.88 -0.84 0.30
CA GLY A 74 -4.57 -1.45 -0.99
C GLY A 74 -3.43 -2.46 -0.88
N CYS A 75 -3.13 -3.11 -2.00
CA CYS A 75 -1.91 -3.90 -2.13
C CYS A 75 -0.70 -2.95 -2.24
N GLY A 76 0.46 -3.31 -1.71
CA GLY A 76 1.71 -2.56 -1.89
C GLY A 76 2.10 -2.43 -3.37
N ASP A 77 1.82 -3.49 -4.15
CA ASP A 77 1.94 -3.49 -5.62
C ASP A 77 0.85 -2.69 -6.36
N ASP A 78 -0.04 -1.99 -5.65
CA ASP A 78 -1.00 -1.06 -6.27
C ASP A 78 -0.33 0.27 -6.66
N SER A 79 1.00 0.40 -6.51
CA SER A 79 1.72 1.59 -6.96
C SER A 79 1.79 1.64 -8.49
N GLU A 80 1.18 2.67 -9.08
CA GLU A 80 1.11 2.95 -10.53
C GLU A 80 2.46 3.17 -11.24
N MET A 81 3.61 2.72 -10.73
CA MET A 81 4.91 2.99 -11.33
C MET A 81 5.68 1.73 -11.72
N LEU A 82 5.62 1.41 -13.01
CA LEU A 82 6.74 1.40 -13.97
C LEU A 82 6.37 0.50 -15.15
N ASN A 83 6.20 1.11 -16.34
CA ASN A 83 6.22 0.41 -17.64
C ASN A 83 5.21 -0.73 -17.82
N GLY A 84 3.99 -0.58 -17.30
CA GLY A 84 2.82 -1.34 -17.77
C GLY A 84 2.82 -2.84 -17.51
N LYS A 85 3.63 -3.37 -16.57
CA LYS A 85 3.75 -4.84 -16.39
C LYS A 85 3.56 -5.43 -14.99
N ASN A 86 3.54 -4.65 -13.91
CA ASN A 86 3.26 -5.20 -12.57
C ASN A 86 2.07 -4.47 -11.94
N TYR A 87 0.86 -4.87 -12.33
CA TYR A 87 -0.35 -4.55 -11.57
C TYR A 87 -0.53 -5.64 -10.53
N CYS A 88 -1.08 -5.30 -9.36
CA CYS A 88 -1.58 -6.27 -8.39
C CYS A 88 -2.32 -7.42 -9.09
N VAL A 89 -1.87 -8.67 -8.89
CA VAL A 89 -2.39 -9.87 -9.60
C VAL A 89 -3.91 -10.00 -9.46
N SER A 90 -4.46 -9.67 -8.29
CA SER A 90 -5.91 -9.68 -8.06
C SER A 90 -6.65 -8.70 -8.97
N ILE A 91 -6.06 -7.53 -9.23
CA ILE A 91 -6.64 -6.49 -10.09
C ILE A 91 -6.50 -6.86 -11.56
N GLN A 92 -5.37 -7.44 -11.97
CA GLN A 92 -5.19 -7.96 -13.33
C GLN A 92 -6.27 -9.00 -13.67
N LYS A 93 -6.47 -9.99 -12.79
CA LYS A 93 -7.52 -11.00 -12.95
C LYS A 93 -8.91 -10.38 -13.01
N ALA A 94 -9.20 -9.38 -12.18
CA ALA A 94 -10.49 -8.67 -12.23
C ALA A 94 -10.71 -8.00 -13.59
N ARG A 95 -9.69 -7.32 -14.13
CA ARG A 95 -9.76 -6.69 -15.46
C ARG A 95 -10.00 -7.72 -16.57
N GLU A 96 -9.26 -8.82 -16.58
CA GLU A 96 -9.42 -9.90 -17.56
C GLU A 96 -10.82 -10.53 -17.54
N LEU A 97 -11.44 -10.58 -16.37
CA LEU A 97 -12.80 -11.11 -16.17
C LEU A 97 -13.90 -10.05 -16.35
N GLY A 98 -13.56 -8.80 -16.70
CA GLY A 98 -14.53 -7.71 -16.83
C GLY A 98 -15.20 -7.30 -15.51
N LEU A 99 -14.54 -7.54 -14.38
CA LEU A 99 -15.01 -7.17 -13.04
C LEU A 99 -14.60 -5.75 -12.68
N ASP A 100 -15.35 -5.14 -11.76
CA ASP A 100 -15.07 -3.81 -11.21
C ASP A 100 -13.74 -3.81 -10.42
N GLU A 101 -12.73 -3.12 -10.97
CA GLU A 101 -11.39 -3.02 -10.40
C GLU A 101 -11.40 -2.31 -9.04
N GLU A 102 -12.17 -1.23 -8.89
CA GLU A 102 -12.21 -0.46 -7.63
C GLU A 102 -12.85 -1.27 -6.52
N ARG A 103 -13.95 -1.95 -6.84
CA ARG A 103 -14.57 -2.91 -5.93
C ARG A 103 -13.59 -4.02 -5.54
N THR A 104 -12.77 -4.49 -6.47
CA THR A 104 -11.75 -5.52 -6.21
C THR A 104 -10.66 -5.00 -5.29
N LYS A 105 -10.14 -3.78 -5.52
CA LYS A 105 -9.11 -3.15 -4.66
C LYS A 105 -9.56 -3.07 -3.20
N SER A 106 -10.85 -2.83 -2.95
CA SER A 106 -11.39 -2.71 -1.58
C SER A 106 -11.69 -4.05 -0.91
N ASP A 107 -11.83 -5.16 -1.65
CA ASP A 107 -12.12 -6.49 -1.08
C ASP A 107 -10.92 -7.43 -0.99
N LEU A 108 -9.71 -6.92 -1.17
CA LEU A 108 -8.49 -7.73 -1.09
C LEU A 108 -8.29 -8.32 0.32
N ASP A 109 -8.02 -9.62 0.38
CA ASP A 109 -7.36 -10.22 1.55
C ASP A 109 -5.88 -9.85 1.49
N LEU A 110 -5.35 -9.33 2.60
CA LEU A 110 -4.01 -8.77 2.66
C LEU A 110 -3.14 -9.55 3.65
N VAL A 111 -1.85 -9.55 3.35
CA VAL A 111 -0.77 -10.16 4.10
C VAL A 111 0.26 -9.08 4.39
N TRP A 112 0.61 -8.87 5.66
CA TRP A 112 1.72 -8.02 6.04
C TRP A 112 3.02 -8.75 5.74
N ILE A 113 3.87 -8.14 4.92
CA ILE A 113 5.20 -8.63 4.59
C ILE A 113 6.23 -7.73 5.31
N PRO A 114 6.89 -8.22 6.38
CA PRO A 114 7.77 -7.40 7.21
C PRO A 114 8.95 -6.78 6.47
N ILE A 115 9.65 -7.56 5.62
CA ILE A 115 10.84 -7.07 4.89
C ILE A 115 10.50 -5.94 3.91
N LEU A 116 9.34 -6.03 3.26
CA LEU A 116 8.84 -4.99 2.35
C LEU A 116 8.17 -3.84 3.10
N ARG A 117 7.86 -4.02 4.39
CA ARG A 117 7.06 -3.12 5.22
C ARG A 117 5.74 -2.72 4.55
N GLN A 118 5.10 -3.67 3.88
CA GLN A 118 3.91 -3.44 3.04
C GLN A 118 2.85 -4.51 3.24
N TRP A 119 1.60 -4.12 2.98
CA TRP A 119 0.47 -5.05 2.88
C TRP A 119 0.29 -5.51 1.45
N ILE A 120 0.43 -6.81 1.21
CA ILE A 120 0.32 -7.40 -0.12
C ILE A 120 -0.93 -8.27 -0.21
N CYS A 121 -1.64 -8.26 -1.33
CA CYS A 121 -2.77 -9.16 -1.52
C CYS A 121 -2.35 -10.63 -1.60
N THR A 122 -3.21 -11.53 -1.16
CA THR A 122 -2.93 -12.98 -1.14
C THR A 122 -2.55 -13.54 -2.51
N GLU A 123 -3.06 -12.98 -3.61
CA GLU A 123 -2.70 -13.44 -4.95
C GLU A 123 -1.29 -13.02 -5.37
N CYS A 124 -0.86 -11.79 -5.05
CA CYS A 124 0.52 -11.37 -5.27
C CYS A 124 1.48 -12.22 -4.43
N VAL A 125 1.16 -12.48 -3.15
CA VAL A 125 1.99 -13.33 -2.29
C VAL A 125 2.18 -14.72 -2.89
N LYS A 126 1.11 -15.34 -3.41
CA LYS A 126 1.20 -16.66 -4.05
C LYS A 126 2.05 -16.66 -5.31
N VAL A 127 1.91 -15.64 -6.16
CA VAL A 127 2.62 -15.58 -7.45
C VAL A 127 4.11 -15.35 -7.24
N TYR A 128 4.48 -14.50 -6.29
CA TYR A 128 5.87 -14.17 -6.03
C TYR A 128 6.50 -15.02 -4.92
N ASP A 129 5.78 -16.05 -4.45
CA ASP A 129 6.22 -16.95 -3.38
C ASP A 129 6.70 -16.21 -2.11
N TRP A 130 6.09 -15.05 -1.83
CA TRP A 130 6.40 -14.20 -0.67
C TRP A 130 5.84 -14.78 0.64
N ASP A 131 5.71 -16.09 0.76
CA ASP A 131 5.48 -16.76 2.04
C ASP A 131 6.48 -17.89 2.30
N ASN A 132 7.34 -18.19 1.33
CA ASN A 132 8.35 -19.22 1.41
C ASN A 132 9.57 -18.71 2.19
N LYS A 133 9.76 -19.20 3.42
CA LYS A 133 10.85 -18.84 4.34
C LYS A 133 12.25 -18.98 3.73
N ASP A 134 12.45 -19.96 2.86
CA ASP A 134 13.76 -20.28 2.28
C ASP A 134 14.21 -19.21 1.27
N LEU A 135 13.26 -18.60 0.56
CA LEU A 135 13.51 -17.51 -0.39
C LEU A 135 13.97 -16.21 0.30
N TRP A 136 13.59 -16.01 1.57
CA TRP A 136 14.05 -14.87 2.36
C TRP A 136 15.47 -15.04 2.86
N GLU A 137 15.88 -16.25 3.22
CA GLU A 137 17.26 -16.53 3.65
C GLU A 137 18.26 -16.36 2.51
N GLU A 138 17.84 -16.54 1.25
CA GLU A 138 18.65 -16.24 0.07
C GLU A 138 18.71 -14.73 -0.24
N LEU A 139 17.58 -14.03 -0.17
CA LEU A 139 17.54 -12.56 -0.36
C LEU A 139 18.29 -11.79 0.74
N GLU A 140 18.29 -12.29 1.99
CA GLU A 140 19.09 -11.74 3.09
C GLU A 140 20.60 -11.97 2.88
N LYS A 141 21.01 -13.02 2.14
CA LYS A 141 22.43 -13.30 1.83
C LYS A 141 22.95 -12.45 0.68
N ASP A 142 22.10 -12.11 -0.28
CA ASP A 142 22.46 -11.30 -1.45
C ASP A 142 22.33 -9.78 -1.23
N SER A 143 21.70 -9.35 -0.14
CA SER A 143 21.69 -7.94 0.22
C SER A 143 22.89 -7.59 1.11
N ASP A 144 23.81 -6.76 0.63
CA ASP A 144 24.85 -6.07 1.44
C ASP A 144 24.28 -5.15 2.56
N VAL A 145 22.97 -5.22 2.79
CA VAL A 145 22.23 -4.41 3.75
C VAL A 145 21.86 -5.32 4.91
N ASP A 146 22.50 -5.12 6.06
CA ASP A 146 22.03 -5.72 7.30
C ASP A 146 20.71 -5.06 7.71
N TRP A 147 19.60 -5.66 7.26
CA TRP A 147 18.26 -5.20 7.60
C TRP A 147 17.99 -5.18 9.11
N ARG A 148 18.78 -5.90 9.93
CA ARG A 148 18.67 -5.90 11.40
C ARG A 148 19.22 -4.62 12.03
N GLU A 149 20.14 -3.92 11.38
CA GLU A 149 20.56 -2.58 11.81
C GLU A 149 19.51 -1.52 11.48
N LEU A 150 18.80 -1.66 10.35
CA LEU A 150 17.67 -0.79 9.96
C LEU A 150 16.37 -1.02 10.78
N LEU A 151 16.36 -2.04 11.64
CA LEU A 151 15.27 -2.36 12.57
C LEU A 151 15.47 -1.75 13.97
N LYS A 152 16.64 -1.17 14.26
CA LYS A 152 16.97 -0.55 15.56
C LYS A 152 16.87 0.99 15.58
N ALA A 153 16.55 1.62 14.46
CA ALA A 153 16.34 3.07 14.33
C ALA A 153 14.85 3.40 14.09
#